data_AF-A0A924KHS6-F1
#
_entry.id   AF-A0A924KHS6-F1
#
_cell.length_a   1.000
_cell.length_b   1.000
_cell.length_c   1.000
_cell.angle_alpha   90.00
_cell.angle_beta   90.00
_cell.angle_gamma   90.00
#
_symmetry.space_group_name_H-M   'P 1'
#
loop_
_entity.id
_entity.type
_entity.pdbx_description
1 polymer ?
#
loop_
_entity_poly.entity_id
_entity_poly.type
_entity_poly.pdbx_seq_one_letter_code
_entity_poly.pdbx_strand_id
1 'polypeptide(L)' 'MVGSAVLSPIVSEFETEEQEASYDQWFRAKVEEALHSQKPRLPHDAAMAKVQAMLKERRQVRANRSVV' A
#
# COMPACT_ATOMS: atom_id res chain seq x y z
N MET A 1 3.20 -25.78 -18.68
CA MET A 1 4.45 -25.44 -17.97
C MET A 1 4.66 -23.95 -18.13
N VAL A 2 4.26 -23.15 -17.16
CA VAL A 2 4.71 -21.75 -17.10
C VAL A 2 5.93 -21.80 -16.18
N GLY A 3 7.11 -21.65 -16.78
CA GLY A 3 8.35 -21.62 -16.02
C GLY A 3 8.47 -20.26 -15.38
N SER A 4 8.64 -20.21 -14.05
CA SER A 4 9.05 -19.00 -13.33
C SER A 4 10.36 -18.48 -13.91
N ALA A 5 10.28 -17.57 -14.88
CA ALA A 5 11.43 -16.84 -15.37
C ALA A 5 11.79 -15.76 -14.34
N VAL A 6 13.05 -15.73 -13.93
CA VAL A 6 13.55 -14.69 -13.04
C VAL A 6 13.57 -13.39 -13.82
N LEU A 7 12.81 -12.40 -13.33
CA LEU A 7 12.73 -11.09 -13.97
C LEU A 7 13.99 -10.29 -13.62
N SER A 8 14.51 -9.54 -14.59
CA SER A 8 15.66 -8.68 -14.35
C SER A 8 15.25 -7.48 -13.49
N PRO A 9 15.99 -7.10 -12.43
CA PRO A 9 15.64 -5.96 -11.56
C PRO A 9 15.54 -4.60 -12.25
N ILE A 10 16.08 -4.50 -13.47
CA ILE A 10 16.00 -3.29 -14.32
C ILE A 10 14.62 -3.18 -14.99
N VAL A 11 13.95 -4.31 -15.22
CA VAL A 11 12.72 -4.41 -16.00
C VAL A 11 11.50 -4.56 -15.08
N SER A 12 11.63 -5.30 -13.99
CA SER A 12 10.56 -5.46 -12.99
C SER A 12 11.12 -5.39 -11.57
N GLU A 13 10.31 -4.84 -10.66
CA GLU A 13 10.59 -4.79 -9.22
C GLU A 13 10.40 -6.16 -8.54
N PHE A 14 9.82 -7.13 -9.26
CA PHE A 14 9.56 -8.49 -8.76
C PHE A 14 10.63 -9.47 -9.22
N GLU A 15 10.92 -10.48 -8.39
CA GLU A 15 11.92 -11.50 -8.72
C GLU A 15 11.37 -12.53 -9.70
N THR A 16 10.05 -12.75 -9.71
CA THR A 16 9.39 -13.75 -10.57
C THR A 16 8.11 -13.22 -11.21
N GLU A 17 7.79 -13.76 -12.37
CA GLU A 17 6.53 -13.50 -13.08
C GLU A 17 5.30 -13.87 -12.24
N GLU A 18 5.39 -14.91 -11.40
CA GLU A 18 4.30 -15.32 -10.51
C GLU A 18 4.02 -14.28 -9.41
N GLN A 19 5.07 -13.65 -8.86
CA GLN A 19 4.93 -12.56 -7.89
C GLN A 19 4.32 -11.31 -8.53
N GLU A 20 4.78 -10.95 -9.73
CA GLU A 20 4.25 -9.83 -10.50
C GLU A 20 2.76 -10.05 -10.84
N ALA A 21 2.40 -11.23 -11.35
CA ALA A 21 1.01 -11.57 -11.67
C ALA A 21 0.09 -11.56 -10.43
N SER A 22 0.59 -12.02 -9.29
CA SER A 22 -0.14 -11.99 -8.01
C SER A 22 -0.35 -10.55 -7.53
N TYR A 23 0.69 -9.72 -7.59
CA TYR A 23 0.61 -8.30 -7.25
C TYR A 23 -0.35 -7.55 -8.16
N ASP A 24 -0.28 -7.78 -9.47
CA ASP A 24 -1.15 -7.15 -10.47
C ASP A 24 -2.62 -7.48 -10.22
N GLN A 25 -2.94 -8.74 -9.93
CA GLN A 25 -4.30 -9.16 -9.60
C GLN A 25 -4.83 -8.45 -8.35
N TRP A 26 -4.04 -8.45 -7.28
CA TRP A 26 -4.39 -7.75 -6.04
C TRP A 26 -4.55 -6.24 -6.27
N PHE A 27 -3.64 -5.62 -7.04
CA PHE A 27 -3.64 -4.19 -7.29
C PHE A 27 -4.88 -3.78 -8.08
N ARG A 28 -5.23 -4.51 -9.14
CA ARG A 28 -6.45 -4.25 -9.93
C ARG A 28 -7.71 -4.41 -9.09
N ALA A 29 -7.82 -5.48 -8.29
CA ALA A 29 -8.97 -5.68 -7.41
C ALA A 29 -9.12 -4.51 -6.41
N LYS A 30 -8.02 -4.03 -5.85
CA LYS A 30 -8.01 -2.88 -4.93
C LYS A 30 -8.39 -1.57 -5.60
N VAL A 31 -7.97 -1.37 -6.87
CA VAL A 31 -8.36 -0.19 -7.66
C VAL A 31 -9.85 -0.24 -7.98
N GLU A 32 -10.38 -1.38 -8.40
CA GLU A 32 -11.82 -1.54 -8.64
C GLU A 32 -12.65 -1.26 -7.38
N GLU A 33 -12.24 -1.80 -6.22
CA GLU A 33 -12.87 -1.50 -4.93
C GLU A 33 -12.87 0.01 -4.63
N ALA A 34 -11.75 0.69 -4.89
CA ALA A 34 -11.63 2.13 -4.69
C ALA A 34 -12.48 2.94 -5.67
N LEU A 35 -12.64 2.47 -6.92
CA LEU A 35 -13.50 3.11 -7.93
C LEU A 35 -14.98 2.95 -7.60
N HIS A 36 -15.38 1.78 -7.08
CA HIS A 36 -16.75 1.51 -6.65
C HIS A 36 -17.09 2.08 -5.26
N SER A 37 -16.11 2.58 -4.53
CA SER A 37 -16.32 3.21 -3.22
C SER A 37 -17.16 4.48 -3.34
N GLN A 38 -18.31 4.51 -2.66
CA GLN A 38 -19.19 5.69 -2.55
C GLN A 38 -18.70 6.73 -1.53
N LYS A 39 -17.52 6.52 -0.93
CA LYS A 39 -16.95 7.44 0.07
C LYS A 39 -16.72 8.82 -0.56
N PRO A 40 -17.01 9.91 0.16
CA PRO A 40 -16.74 11.25 -0.33
C PRO A 40 -15.24 11.43 -0.57
N ARG A 41 -14.90 12.14 -1.65
CA ARG A 41 -13.51 12.47 -1.94
C ARG A 41 -13.01 13.47 -0.90
N LEU A 42 -11.85 13.19 -0.34
CA LEU A 42 -11.23 14.02 0.69
C LEU A 42 -10.32 15.05 0.01
N PRO A 43 -10.43 16.36 0.33
CA PRO A 43 -9.46 17.36 -0.12
C PRO A 43 -8.05 17.01 0.35
N HIS A 44 -7.04 17.43 -0.42
CA HIS A 44 -5.64 17.12 -0.14
C HIS A 44 -5.24 17.50 1.30
N ASP A 45 -5.56 18.72 1.73
CA ASP A 45 -5.21 19.22 3.07
C ASP A 45 -5.84 18.37 4.19
N ALA A 46 -7.09 17.94 4.00
CA ALA A 46 -7.78 17.09 4.97
C ALA A 46 -7.20 15.67 4.99
N ALA A 47 -6.74 15.15 3.85
CA ALA A 47 -6.04 13.87 3.78
C ALA A 47 -4.69 13.93 4.54
N MET A 48 -3.93 15.01 4.33
CA MET A 48 -2.66 15.23 5.03
C MET A 48 -2.87 15.42 6.54
N ALA A 49 -3.87 16.18 6.95
CA ALA A 49 -4.22 16.35 8.37
C ALA A 49 -4.54 15.01 9.04
N LYS A 50 -5.31 14.14 8.37
CA LYS A 50 -5.62 12.79 8.85
C LYS A 50 -4.37 11.94 9.03
N VAL A 51 -3.47 11.93 8.04
CA VAL A 51 -2.22 11.16 8.12
C VAL A 51 -1.33 11.68 9.25
N GLN A 52 -1.19 13.00 9.39
CA GLN A 52 -0.38 13.60 10.45
C GLN A 52 -0.89 13.25 11.85
N ALA A 53 -2.22 13.25 12.04
CA ALA A 53 -2.84 12.85 13.31
C ALA A 53 -2.51 11.39 13.65
N MET A 54 -2.68 10.47 12.70
CA MET A 54 -2.35 9.05 12.89
C MET A 54 -0.87 8.82 13.21
N LEU A 55 0.04 9.56 12.56
CA LEU A 55 1.46 9.47 12.85
C LEU A 55 1.80 10.01 14.24
N LYS A 56 1.18 11.11 14.67
CA LYS A 56 1.36 11.67 16.02
C LYS A 56 0.92 10.69 17.09
N GLU A 57 -0.25 10.07 16.91
CA GLU A 57 -0.77 9.05 17.82
C GLU A 57 0.20 7.85 17.93
N ARG A 58 0.64 7.29 16.80
CA ARG A 58 1.61 6.19 16.79
C ARG A 58 2.93 6.53 17.47
N ARG A 59 3.42 7.77 17.33
CA ARG A 59 4.63 8.24 18.03
C ARG A 59 4.41 8.33 19.54
N GLN A 60 3.27 8.85 19.99
CA GLN A 60 2.93 8.93 21.41
C GLN A 60 2.82 7.53 22.04
N VAL A 61 2.16 6.59 21.35
CA VAL A 61 2.07 5.19 21.80
C VAL A 61 3.46 4.56 21.94
N ARG A 62 4.34 4.77 20.95
CA ARG A 62 5.73 4.27 21.02
C ARG A 62 6.53 4.89 22.16
N ALA A 63 6.40 6.21 22.36
CA ALA A 63 7.08 6.92 23.44
C ALA A 63 6.60 6.44 24.82
N ASN A 64 5.29 6.28 25.01
CA ASN A 64 4.74 5.74 26.26
C ASN A 64 5.21 4.30 26.50
N ARG A 65 5.32 3.47 25.45
CA ARG A 65 5.85 2.10 25.57
C ARG A 65 7.34 2.05 25.88
N SER A 66 8.11 3.08 25.58
CA SER A 66 9.54 3.17 25.94
C SER A 66 9.79 3.74 27.34
N VAL A 67 8.77 4.34 27.96
CA VAL A 67 8.86 4.94 29.31
C VAL A 67 8.34 3.96 30.39
N VAL A 68 7.66 2.89 29.98
CA VAL A 68 7.33 1.72 30.82
C VAL A 68 8.43 0.67 30.67
#